data_AF-A0A843EIK0-F1
#
_entry.id   AF-A0A843EIK0-F1
#
_cell.length_a   1.000
_cell.length_b   1.000
_cell.length_c   1.000
_cell.angle_alpha   90.00
_cell.angle_beta   90.00
_cell.angle_gamma   90.00
#
_symmetry.space_group_name_H-M   'P 1'
#
loop_
_entity.id
_entity.type
_entity.pdbx_description
1 polymer ?
#
loop_
_entity_poly.entity_id
_entity_poly.type
_entity_poly.pdbx_seq_one_letter_code
_entity_poly.pdbx_strand_id
1 'polypeptide(L)'
;MNIVIDGMNVSLELLNSQRYRNMEVIPVRIKNNGHKDYLTLKRGISAGFVDITECEVSTVGTVLARNKANVPLVLIDGDEIVGAKQNRIMNRSLIVPPLTTMEVSVSCTEQGRWHYGRTGDIYFDEDRDMAHFRYSDVAADFSTRRNKSHDLFERKSCQSTVWDSIHDLERRTAFRSRTSALHDNFINHKPRLDRYLKNFHVEYGQCGAIFII
;
A
#
# COMPACT_ATOMS: atom_id res chain seq x y z
N MET A 1 29.99 2.47 -1.18
CA MET A 1 30.13 3.15 -2.49
C MET A 1 29.32 4.44 -2.47
N ASN A 2 29.84 5.57 -2.98
CA ASN A 2 29.07 6.82 -3.05
C ASN A 2 28.52 7.01 -4.47
N ILE A 3 27.23 7.32 -4.59
CA ILE A 3 26.58 7.67 -5.86
C ILE A 3 26.15 9.13 -5.77
N VAL A 4 26.49 9.92 -6.78
CA VAL A 4 26.03 11.30 -6.96
C VAL A 4 24.97 11.30 -8.04
N ILE A 5 23.78 11.85 -7.73
CA ILE A 5 22.72 12.03 -8.72
C ILE A 5 22.79 13.47 -9.21
N ASP A 6 23.27 13.65 -10.44
CA ASP A 6 23.39 14.97 -11.08
C ASP A 6 22.04 15.68 -11.11
N GLY A 7 22.05 16.97 -10.73
CA GLY A 7 20.85 17.81 -10.69
C GLY A 7 20.02 17.78 -9.40
N MET A 8 20.31 16.89 -8.44
CA MET A 8 19.56 16.83 -7.16
C MET A 8 20.38 17.20 -5.92
N ASN A 9 21.70 17.40 -6.03
CA ASN A 9 22.62 17.63 -4.90
C ASN A 9 22.47 16.58 -3.77
N VAL A 10 22.10 15.34 -4.14
CA VAL A 10 21.96 14.21 -3.23
C VAL A 10 23.19 13.32 -3.38
N SER A 11 23.88 13.09 -2.25
CA SER A 11 24.93 12.08 -2.15
C SER A 11 24.38 10.86 -1.42
N LEU A 12 24.34 9.74 -2.12
CA LEU A 12 23.92 8.44 -1.61
C LEU A 12 25.13 7.61 -1.20
N GLU A 13 25.08 7.04 -0.01
CA GLU A 13 26.01 6.05 0.49
C GLU A 13 25.34 4.68 0.48
N LEU A 14 25.93 3.72 -0.24
CA LEU A 14 25.57 2.32 -0.14
C LEU A 14 26.31 1.68 1.03
N LEU A 15 25.55 1.12 1.97
CA LEU A 15 26.05 0.40 3.14
C LEU A 15 26.32 -1.07 2.81
N ASN A 16 26.78 -1.83 3.80
CA ASN A 16 27.10 -3.25 3.65
C ASN A 16 25.86 -4.03 3.22
N SER A 17 25.99 -4.81 2.16
CA SER A 17 24.89 -5.62 1.66
C SER A 17 24.58 -6.78 2.59
N GLN A 18 23.31 -7.14 2.64
CA GLN A 18 22.78 -8.26 3.40
C GLN A 18 22.16 -9.24 2.42
N ARG A 19 22.49 -10.53 2.53
CA ARG A 19 22.07 -11.57 1.58
C ARG A 19 21.33 -12.67 2.28
N TYR A 20 20.20 -13.08 1.72
CA TYR A 20 19.49 -14.27 2.16
C TYR A 20 18.78 -14.93 0.99
N ARG A 21 19.13 -16.20 0.73
CA ARG A 21 18.64 -16.98 -0.42
C ARG A 21 18.88 -16.24 -1.73
N ASN A 22 17.81 -15.99 -2.49
CA ASN A 22 17.81 -15.32 -3.79
C ASN A 22 17.66 -13.80 -3.69
N MET A 23 17.85 -13.19 -2.51
CA MET A 23 17.68 -11.75 -2.31
C MET A 23 18.92 -11.14 -1.68
N GLU A 24 19.39 -10.05 -2.28
CA GLU A 24 20.38 -9.14 -1.72
C GLU A 24 19.73 -7.78 -1.47
N VAL A 25 19.94 -7.24 -0.27
CA VAL A 25 19.46 -5.92 0.16
C VAL A 25 20.68 -5.07 0.44
N ILE A 26 20.79 -3.94 -0.24
CA ILE A 26 21.85 -2.95 -0.04
C ILE A 26 21.20 -1.72 0.61
N PRO A 27 21.40 -1.48 1.92
CA PRO A 27 20.87 -0.30 2.58
C PRO A 27 21.46 0.99 2.00
N VAL A 28 20.64 2.04 1.92
CA VAL A 28 21.01 3.35 1.38
C VAL A 28 20.91 4.40 2.47
N ARG A 29 21.92 5.27 2.57
CA ARG A 29 21.95 6.45 3.44
C ARG A 29 22.19 7.70 2.61
N ILE A 30 21.52 8.81 2.95
CA ILE A 30 21.74 10.13 2.32
C ILE A 30 22.63 10.98 3.24
N LYS A 31 23.68 11.58 2.69
CA LYS A 31 24.61 12.45 3.46
C LYS A 31 24.13 13.89 3.65
N ASN A 32 23.43 14.43 2.65
CA ASN A 32 22.90 15.80 2.67
C ASN A 32 21.37 15.74 2.60
N ASN A 33 20.71 15.74 3.74
CA ASN A 33 19.26 15.64 3.80
C ASN A 33 18.63 17.04 3.75
N GLY A 34 18.08 17.42 2.61
CA GLY A 34 16.99 18.40 2.61
C GLY A 34 15.77 17.70 3.20
N HIS A 35 15.58 17.79 4.51
CA HIS A 35 14.45 17.15 5.20
C HIS A 35 13.15 17.68 4.60
N LYS A 36 12.42 16.83 3.87
CA LYS A 36 11.03 17.11 3.53
C LYS A 36 10.16 16.29 4.45
N ASP A 37 9.51 16.99 5.38
CA ASP A 37 8.57 16.40 6.31
C ASP A 37 7.31 15.96 5.57
N TYR A 38 7.20 14.67 5.31
CA TYR A 38 5.99 14.03 4.79
C TYR A 38 5.45 13.03 5.80
N LEU A 39 4.14 13.03 5.99
CA LEU A 39 3.44 12.00 6.76
C LEU A 39 3.14 10.82 5.85
N THR A 40 3.51 9.61 6.27
CA THR A 40 3.11 8.37 5.57
C THR A 40 1.74 7.92 6.05
N LEU A 41 1.00 7.20 5.19
CA LEU A 41 -0.33 6.69 5.53
C LEU A 41 -0.33 5.85 6.82
N LYS A 42 0.61 4.90 6.95
CA LYS A 42 0.78 4.09 8.16
C LYS A 42 0.96 4.93 9.42
N ARG A 43 1.89 5.88 9.40
CA ARG A 43 2.16 6.76 10.57
C ARG A 43 0.97 7.66 10.86
N GLY A 44 0.34 8.20 9.81
CA GLY A 44 -0.79 9.10 9.93
C GLY A 44 -2.02 8.46 10.56
N ILE A 45 -2.40 7.26 10.10
CA ILE A 45 -3.51 6.50 10.68
C ILE A 45 -3.18 6.09 12.12
N SER A 46 -2.02 5.48 12.36
CA SER A 46 -1.63 5.02 13.70
C SER A 46 -1.52 6.15 14.74
N ALA A 47 -1.14 7.35 14.31
CA ALA A 47 -1.05 8.52 15.18
C ALA A 47 -2.35 9.33 15.26
N GLY A 48 -3.42 8.92 14.57
CA GLY A 48 -4.70 9.62 14.55
C GLY A 48 -4.69 10.95 13.80
N PHE A 49 -3.69 11.22 12.98
CA PHE A 49 -3.60 12.43 12.14
C PHE A 49 -4.22 12.24 10.76
N VAL A 50 -4.53 11.00 10.36
CA VAL A 50 -5.13 10.72 9.06
C VAL A 50 -6.35 9.84 9.24
N ASP A 51 -7.46 10.24 8.64
CA ASP A 51 -8.66 9.40 8.50
C ASP A 51 -8.86 9.10 7.01
N ILE A 52 -9.04 7.83 6.67
CA ILE A 52 -9.53 7.43 5.35
C ILE A 52 -10.94 6.88 5.55
N THR A 53 -11.90 7.42 4.80
CA THR A 53 -13.32 7.09 4.97
C THR A 53 -14.05 6.89 3.66
N GLU A 54 -15.15 6.14 3.69
CA GLU A 54 -16.09 6.07 2.57
C GLU A 54 -16.70 7.47 2.28
N CYS A 55 -16.98 7.77 1.00
CA CYS A 55 -17.73 8.97 0.65
C CYS A 55 -19.22 8.80 1.03
N GLU A 56 -19.89 9.89 1.43
CA GLU A 56 -21.32 9.90 1.77
C GLU A 56 -22.20 9.45 0.58
N VAL A 57 -21.86 9.93 -0.63
CA VAL A 57 -22.43 9.44 -1.89
C VAL A 57 -21.42 8.46 -2.50
N SER A 58 -21.60 7.18 -2.20
CA SER A 58 -20.59 6.15 -2.52
C SER A 58 -20.44 5.94 -4.02
N THR A 59 -19.37 6.47 -4.60
CA THR A 59 -18.83 5.93 -5.86
C THR A 59 -17.79 4.89 -5.45
N VAL A 60 -18.00 3.62 -5.81
CA VAL A 60 -17.19 2.47 -5.34
C VAL A 60 -15.67 2.68 -5.49
N GLY A 61 -15.25 3.52 -6.44
CA GLY A 61 -13.85 3.82 -6.74
C GLY A 61 -13.27 5.08 -6.06
N THR A 62 -13.92 5.66 -5.05
CA THR A 62 -13.43 6.87 -4.36
C THR A 62 -13.58 6.75 -2.85
N VAL A 63 -12.59 7.25 -2.11
CA VAL A 63 -12.62 7.44 -0.65
C VAL A 63 -12.23 8.88 -0.30
N LEU A 64 -12.59 9.34 0.90
CA LEU A 64 -12.14 10.62 1.46
C LEU A 64 -10.90 10.40 2.31
N ALA A 65 -9.80 11.08 1.95
CA ALA A 65 -8.60 11.16 2.74
C ALA A 65 -8.54 12.51 3.46
N ARG A 66 -8.62 12.49 4.79
CA ARG A 66 -8.50 13.66 5.65
C ARG A 66 -7.12 13.70 6.29
N ASN A 67 -6.34 14.71 5.97
CA ASN A 67 -5.06 15.00 6.61
C ASN A 67 -5.24 16.06 7.69
N LYS A 68 -5.15 15.67 8.96
CA LYS A 68 -5.24 16.54 10.14
C LYS A 68 -3.87 17.06 10.59
N ALA A 69 -2.79 16.65 9.94
CA ALA A 69 -1.45 17.13 10.26
C ALA A 69 -1.14 18.48 9.59
N ASN A 70 -0.16 19.18 10.15
CA ASN A 70 0.43 20.40 9.59
C ASN A 70 1.52 20.13 8.52
N VAL A 71 1.71 18.86 8.13
CA VAL A 71 2.63 18.41 7.10
C VAL A 71 1.87 17.64 6.00
N PRO A 72 2.37 17.60 4.75
CA PRO A 72 1.68 16.91 3.68
C PRO A 72 1.66 15.39 3.91
N LEU A 73 0.53 14.75 3.60
CA LEU A 73 0.38 13.30 3.62
C LEU A 73 0.69 12.73 2.23
N VAL A 74 1.57 11.73 2.18
CA VAL A 74 1.88 10.99 0.95
C VAL A 74 1.08 9.70 0.93
N LEU A 75 0.29 9.52 -0.13
CA LEU A 75 -0.36 8.26 -0.48
C LEU A 75 0.41 7.64 -1.64
N ILE A 76 0.74 6.35 -1.52
CA ILE A 76 1.52 5.63 -2.52
C ILE A 76 0.60 4.73 -3.34
N ASP A 77 0.81 4.72 -4.65
CA ASP A 77 0.15 3.82 -5.57
C ASP A 77 0.29 2.35 -5.11
N GLY A 78 -0.85 1.67 -4.97
CA GLY A 78 -0.93 0.26 -4.62
C GLY A 78 -1.02 -0.03 -3.14
N ASP A 79 -0.81 0.93 -2.23
CA ASP A 79 -1.01 0.73 -0.79
C ASP A 79 -2.45 0.28 -0.51
N GLU A 80 -2.59 -0.79 0.28
CA GLU A 80 -3.88 -1.32 0.70
C GLU A 80 -4.37 -0.62 1.98
N ILE A 81 -5.68 -0.37 2.00
CA ILE A 81 -6.45 -0.02 3.17
C ILE A 81 -7.56 -1.06 3.36
N VAL A 82 -7.76 -1.50 4.59
CA VAL A 82 -8.64 -2.63 4.95
C VAL A 82 -9.76 -2.19 5.87
N GLY A 83 -10.91 -2.85 5.80
CA GLY A 83 -12.11 -2.52 6.58
C GLY A 83 -13.19 -1.86 5.73
N ALA A 84 -13.98 -0.99 6.36
CA ALA A 84 -15.16 -0.34 5.79
C ALA A 84 -16.07 -1.35 5.04
N LYS A 85 -16.64 -0.95 3.89
CA LYS A 85 -17.51 -1.83 3.09
C LYS A 85 -16.73 -2.98 2.44
N GLN A 86 -15.49 -2.75 2.05
CA GLN A 86 -14.60 -3.68 1.34
C GLN A 86 -13.17 -3.12 1.38
N ASN A 87 -12.16 -3.99 1.32
CA ASN A 87 -10.78 -3.54 1.19
C ASN A 87 -10.54 -2.79 -0.14
N ARG A 88 -9.58 -1.86 -0.12
CA ARG A 88 -9.25 -0.97 -1.24
C ARG A 88 -7.74 -0.85 -1.42
N ILE A 89 -7.28 -0.57 -2.63
CA ILE A 89 -5.93 -0.06 -2.89
C ILE A 89 -5.96 1.31 -3.55
N MET A 90 -4.95 2.13 -3.27
CA MET A 90 -4.74 3.42 -3.94
C MET A 90 -4.50 3.21 -5.43
N ASN A 91 -5.17 3.97 -6.31
CA ASN A 91 -4.99 3.84 -7.76
C ASN A 91 -3.72 4.52 -8.28
N ARG A 92 -3.24 5.57 -7.59
CA ARG A 92 -2.07 6.36 -7.96
C ARG A 92 -1.43 7.02 -6.74
N SER A 93 -0.15 7.36 -6.85
CA SER A 93 0.52 8.16 -5.81
C SER A 93 0.05 9.61 -5.87
N LEU A 94 -0.20 10.21 -4.72
CA LEU A 94 -0.57 11.62 -4.61
C LEU A 94 -0.17 12.20 -3.25
N ILE A 95 -0.18 13.53 -3.16
CA ILE A 95 0.07 14.26 -1.92
C ILE A 95 -1.24 14.95 -1.51
N VAL A 96 -1.70 14.68 -0.29
CA VAL A 96 -2.80 15.40 0.35
C VAL A 96 -2.20 16.56 1.16
N PRO A 97 -2.54 17.82 0.86
CA PRO A 97 -2.00 18.97 1.59
C PRO A 97 -2.28 18.90 3.11
N PRO A 98 -1.51 19.64 3.93
CA PRO A 98 -1.80 19.80 5.35
C PRO A 98 -3.22 20.31 5.59
N LEU A 99 -3.88 19.80 6.64
CA LEU A 99 -5.18 20.31 7.11
C LEU A 99 -6.30 20.31 6.05
N THR A 100 -6.27 19.39 5.08
CA THR A 100 -7.29 19.28 4.04
C THR A 100 -7.97 17.91 4.03
N THR A 101 -9.11 17.85 3.34
CA THR A 101 -9.75 16.61 2.93
C THR A 101 -9.80 16.55 1.42
N MET A 102 -9.45 15.40 0.84
CA MET A 102 -9.47 15.18 -0.61
C MET A 102 -10.12 13.85 -0.95
N GLU A 103 -10.82 13.81 -2.07
CA GLU A 103 -11.23 12.56 -2.71
C GLU A 103 -10.01 11.86 -3.33
N VAL A 104 -9.92 10.56 -3.09
CA VAL A 104 -8.83 9.70 -3.55
C VAL A 104 -9.42 8.52 -4.31
N SER A 105 -8.97 8.37 -5.56
CA SER A 105 -9.36 7.24 -6.40
C SER A 105 -8.73 5.95 -5.90
N VAL A 106 -9.56 4.92 -5.74
CA VAL A 106 -9.19 3.59 -5.25
C VAL A 106 -9.83 2.48 -6.09
N SER A 107 -9.39 1.25 -5.90
CA SER A 107 -10.01 0.04 -6.46
C SER A 107 -10.26 -0.99 -5.37
N CYS A 108 -11.34 -1.76 -5.48
CA CYS A 108 -11.67 -2.84 -4.55
C CYS A 108 -10.65 -3.97 -4.64
N THR A 109 -10.16 -4.46 -3.50
CA THR A 109 -9.30 -5.66 -3.43
C THR A 109 -10.00 -6.89 -2.88
N GLU A 110 -11.31 -6.87 -2.80
CA GLU A 110 -12.11 -7.98 -2.27
C GLU A 110 -13.45 -8.12 -3.00
N GLN A 111 -13.47 -8.93 -4.05
CA GLN A 111 -14.60 -9.06 -4.96
C GLN A 111 -15.83 -9.71 -4.29
N GLY A 112 -15.61 -10.73 -3.46
CA GLY A 112 -16.67 -11.61 -2.94
C GLY A 112 -17.43 -11.09 -1.72
N ARG A 113 -16.98 -10.00 -1.07
CA ARG A 113 -17.57 -9.54 0.21
C ARG A 113 -19.06 -9.18 0.09
N TRP A 114 -19.50 -8.68 -1.06
CA TRP A 114 -20.91 -8.31 -1.30
C TRP A 114 -21.89 -9.50 -1.27
N HIS A 115 -21.44 -10.69 -1.70
CA HIS A 115 -22.27 -11.88 -1.71
C HIS A 115 -22.40 -12.50 -0.33
N TYR A 116 -21.36 -12.33 0.49
CA TYR A 116 -21.27 -12.94 1.81
C TYR A 116 -22.19 -12.27 2.85
N GLY A 117 -22.43 -10.97 2.74
CA GLY A 117 -23.40 -10.27 3.58
C GLY A 117 -24.87 -10.72 3.38
N ARG A 118 -25.17 -11.50 2.33
CA ARG A 118 -26.53 -11.99 2.04
C ARG A 118 -26.83 -13.40 2.57
N THR A 119 -25.82 -14.21 2.87
CA THR A 119 -26.01 -15.64 3.23
C THR A 119 -26.14 -15.90 4.72
N GLY A 120 -26.23 -14.88 5.57
CA GLY A 120 -26.42 -15.04 7.02
C GLY A 120 -25.18 -15.48 7.79
N ASP A 121 -24.07 -15.75 7.10
CA ASP A 121 -22.80 -16.00 7.74
C ASP A 121 -22.16 -14.64 8.14
N ILE A 122 -22.23 -14.29 9.41
CA ILE A 122 -21.71 -13.03 9.91
C ILE A 122 -20.18 -13.13 9.96
N TYR A 123 -19.47 -12.43 9.07
CA TYR A 123 -18.08 -12.08 9.34
C TYR A 123 -18.15 -10.99 10.40
N PHE A 124 -17.86 -11.36 11.64
CA PHE A 124 -17.63 -10.44 12.72
C PHE A 124 -16.23 -9.86 12.53
N ASP A 125 -16.13 -8.80 11.73
CA ASP A 125 -15.11 -7.80 12.04
C ASP A 125 -15.67 -7.07 13.27
N GLU A 126 -15.09 -7.35 14.44
CA GLU A 126 -15.56 -6.79 15.72
C GLU A 126 -15.49 -5.25 15.72
N ASP A 127 -14.67 -4.68 14.81
CA ASP A 127 -14.60 -3.26 14.47
C ASP A 127 -15.56 -2.92 13.30
N ARG A 128 -16.87 -2.88 13.57
CA ARG A 128 -17.95 -2.50 12.62
C ARG A 128 -17.93 -1.03 12.16
N ASP A 129 -16.76 -0.40 12.09
CA ASP A 129 -16.66 0.90 11.45
C ASP A 129 -16.72 0.74 9.92
N MET A 130 -17.96 0.73 9.42
CA MET A 130 -18.26 0.61 7.98
C MET A 130 -17.83 1.85 7.19
N ALA A 131 -17.40 2.91 7.87
CA ALA A 131 -16.97 4.15 7.24
C ALA A 131 -15.44 4.26 7.21
N HIS A 132 -14.73 3.82 8.25
CA HIS A 132 -13.29 4.03 8.39
C HIS A 132 -12.45 2.85 7.90
N PHE A 133 -11.31 3.18 7.27
CA PHE A 133 -10.31 2.21 6.87
C PHE A 133 -9.11 2.20 7.81
N ARG A 134 -8.48 1.03 7.93
CA ARG A 134 -7.21 0.80 8.61
C ARG A 134 -6.10 0.62 7.58
N TYR A 135 -4.87 0.96 7.97
CA TYR A 135 -3.70 0.68 7.14
C TYR A 135 -3.40 -0.83 7.11
N SER A 136 -2.98 -1.34 5.95
CA SER A 136 -2.49 -2.70 5.75
C SER A 136 -1.03 -2.66 5.28
N ASP A 137 -0.21 -3.62 5.73
CA ASP A 137 1.19 -3.76 5.26
C ASP A 137 1.29 -4.34 3.82
N VAL A 138 0.16 -4.43 3.13
CA VAL A 138 0.03 -4.98 1.78
C VAL A 138 0.05 -3.86 0.75
N ALA A 139 0.73 -4.11 -0.36
CA ALA A 139 0.68 -3.25 -1.52
C ALA A 139 0.60 -4.07 -2.82
N ALA A 140 -0.02 -3.51 -3.84
CA ALA A 140 -0.07 -4.09 -5.17
C ALA A 140 1.35 -4.20 -5.78
N ASP A 141 1.58 -5.28 -6.53
CA ASP A 141 2.86 -5.51 -7.19
C ASP A 141 3.14 -4.52 -8.34
N PHE A 142 4.36 -4.54 -8.86
CA PHE A 142 4.76 -3.65 -9.95
C PHE A 142 3.88 -3.79 -11.20
N SER A 143 3.54 -5.01 -11.59
CA SER A 143 2.74 -5.27 -12.79
C SER A 143 1.33 -4.71 -12.66
N THR A 144 0.70 -4.88 -11.51
CA THR A 144 -0.62 -4.32 -11.20
C THR A 144 -0.57 -2.79 -11.24
N ARG A 145 0.42 -2.17 -10.59
CA ARG A 145 0.61 -0.71 -10.60
C ARG A 145 0.82 -0.14 -12.00
N ARG A 146 1.66 -0.79 -12.81
CA ARG A 146 1.88 -0.43 -14.22
C ARG A 146 0.59 -0.50 -15.03
N ASN A 147 -0.17 -1.60 -14.92
CA ASN A 147 -1.40 -1.79 -15.67
C ASN A 147 -2.48 -0.78 -15.24
N LYS A 148 -2.63 -0.52 -13.94
CA LYS A 148 -3.50 0.55 -13.43
C LYS A 148 -3.12 1.92 -14.00
N SER A 149 -1.83 2.24 -14.06
CA SER A 149 -1.36 3.49 -14.67
C SER A 149 -1.74 3.60 -16.14
N HIS A 150 -1.74 2.50 -16.88
CA HIS A 150 -2.18 2.46 -18.27
C HIS A 150 -3.70 2.68 -18.38
N ASP A 151 -4.50 2.01 -17.56
CA ASP A 151 -5.95 2.19 -17.54
C ASP A 151 -6.32 3.65 -17.23
N LEU A 152 -5.68 4.26 -16.23
CA LEU A 152 -5.91 5.67 -15.87
C LEU A 152 -5.56 6.62 -17.02
N PHE A 153 -4.46 6.34 -17.74
CA PHE A 153 -4.08 7.12 -18.92
C PHE A 153 -5.15 7.04 -20.02
N GLU A 154 -5.76 5.88 -20.21
CA GLU A 154 -6.87 5.65 -21.15
C GLU A 154 -8.25 6.04 -20.58
N ARG A 155 -8.31 6.63 -19.38
CA ARG A 155 -9.55 6.98 -18.66
C ARG A 155 -10.48 5.78 -18.41
N LYS A 156 -9.90 4.59 -18.26
CA LYS A 156 -10.59 3.35 -17.90
C LYS A 156 -10.59 3.14 -16.38
N SER A 157 -11.53 2.33 -15.91
CA SER A 157 -11.55 1.87 -14.52
C SER A 157 -10.41 0.87 -14.27
N CYS A 158 -9.72 1.02 -13.14
CA CYS A 158 -8.69 0.07 -12.69
C CYS A 158 -9.28 -1.21 -12.07
N GLN A 159 -10.60 -1.28 -11.84
CA GLN A 159 -11.21 -2.30 -10.99
C GLN A 159 -10.98 -3.74 -11.52
N SER A 160 -11.18 -3.95 -12.83
CA SER A 160 -10.96 -5.26 -13.45
C SER A 160 -9.50 -5.66 -13.37
N THR A 161 -8.59 -4.74 -13.68
CA THR A 161 -7.13 -4.95 -13.62
C THR A 161 -6.66 -5.41 -12.23
N VAL A 162 -7.26 -4.86 -11.17
CA VAL A 162 -6.96 -5.27 -9.79
C VAL A 162 -7.52 -6.65 -9.47
N TRP A 163 -8.74 -6.97 -9.90
CA TRP A 163 -9.31 -8.30 -9.67
C TRP A 163 -8.59 -9.37 -10.48
N ASP A 164 -8.23 -9.09 -11.72
CA ASP A 164 -7.45 -10.01 -12.55
C ASP A 164 -6.08 -10.27 -11.94
N SER A 165 -5.43 -9.26 -11.35
CA SER A 165 -4.14 -9.47 -10.67
C SER A 165 -4.27 -10.29 -9.39
N ILE A 166 -5.38 -10.15 -8.64
CA ILE A 166 -5.68 -11.01 -7.48
C ILE A 166 -5.93 -12.45 -7.95
N HIS A 167 -6.74 -12.67 -8.98
CA HIS A 167 -6.97 -14.00 -9.54
C HIS A 167 -5.67 -14.67 -10.02
N ASP A 168 -4.80 -13.89 -10.68
CA ASP A 168 -3.46 -14.33 -11.06
C ASP A 168 -2.62 -14.74 -9.85
N LEU A 169 -2.61 -13.93 -8.80
CA LEU A 169 -1.89 -14.22 -7.56
C LEU A 169 -2.42 -15.49 -6.88
N GLU A 170 -3.74 -15.64 -6.79
CA GLU A 170 -4.38 -16.83 -6.21
C GLU A 170 -4.00 -18.10 -7.00
N ARG A 171 -3.97 -18.04 -8.34
CA ARG A 171 -3.50 -19.13 -9.19
C ARG A 171 -2.02 -19.45 -8.96
N ARG A 172 -1.14 -18.45 -8.99
CA ARG A 172 0.32 -18.62 -8.82
C ARG A 172 0.69 -19.16 -7.44
N THR A 173 -0.11 -18.84 -6.43
CA THR A 173 0.14 -19.25 -5.05
C THR A 173 -0.63 -20.51 -4.63
N ALA A 174 -1.49 -21.05 -5.51
CA ALA A 174 -2.40 -22.14 -5.22
C ALA A 174 -3.24 -21.92 -3.94
N PHE A 175 -3.52 -20.66 -3.60
CA PHE A 175 -4.33 -20.27 -2.45
C PHE A 175 -5.41 -19.32 -2.93
N ARG A 176 -6.66 -19.71 -2.73
CA ARG A 176 -7.83 -18.89 -2.99
C ARG A 176 -8.47 -18.50 -1.67
N SER A 177 -8.53 -17.21 -1.41
CA SER A 177 -9.26 -16.68 -0.27
C SER A 177 -10.76 -16.76 -0.54
N ARG A 178 -11.55 -16.72 0.53
CA ARG A 178 -12.99 -16.96 0.42
C ARG A 178 -13.72 -15.84 -0.31
N THR A 179 -13.24 -14.60 -0.18
CA THR A 179 -13.81 -13.42 -0.83
C THR A 179 -12.93 -12.89 -1.96
N SER A 180 -11.91 -13.64 -2.40
CA SER A 180 -10.88 -13.17 -3.33
C SER A 180 -10.29 -11.82 -2.86
N ALA A 181 -9.87 -11.80 -1.58
CA ALA A 181 -9.24 -10.68 -0.89
C ALA A 181 -7.72 -10.72 -1.06
N LEU A 182 -7.12 -9.60 -1.50
CA LEU A 182 -5.66 -9.46 -1.55
C LEU A 182 -5.01 -9.64 -0.16
N HIS A 183 -5.61 -9.05 0.86
CA HIS A 183 -5.15 -9.14 2.25
C HIS A 183 -5.02 -10.60 2.75
N ASP A 184 -6.03 -11.44 2.50
CA ASP A 184 -6.02 -12.84 2.93
C ASP A 184 -4.88 -13.64 2.27
N ASN A 185 -4.61 -13.36 0.99
CA ASN A 185 -3.48 -13.96 0.29
C ASN A 185 -2.16 -13.57 0.98
N PHE A 186 -1.99 -12.29 1.32
CA PHE A 186 -0.81 -11.84 2.07
C PHE A 186 -0.68 -12.53 3.43
N ILE A 187 -1.74 -12.58 4.23
CA ILE A 187 -1.72 -13.23 5.55
C ILE A 187 -1.33 -14.70 5.44
N ASN A 188 -1.86 -15.43 4.46
CA ASN A 188 -1.50 -16.82 4.20
C ASN A 188 0.01 -17.00 3.89
N HIS A 189 0.61 -16.05 3.16
CA HIS A 189 2.05 -16.09 2.83
C HIS A 189 2.97 -15.39 3.83
N LYS A 190 2.40 -14.65 4.80
CA LYS A 190 3.15 -13.88 5.80
C LYS A 190 4.21 -14.72 6.55
N PRO A 191 3.95 -15.97 6.98
CA PRO A 191 4.98 -16.77 7.65
C PRO A 191 6.22 -17.02 6.78
N ARG A 192 6.07 -17.10 5.45
CA ARG A 192 7.20 -17.21 4.51
C ARG A 192 7.96 -15.90 4.41
N LEU A 193 7.25 -14.78 4.33
CA LEU A 193 7.84 -13.43 4.27
C LEU A 193 8.59 -13.10 5.56
N ASP A 194 8.04 -13.45 6.72
CA ASP A 194 8.67 -13.23 8.03
C ASP A 194 10.01 -13.98 8.15
N ARG A 195 10.19 -15.12 7.46
CA ARG A 195 11.51 -15.80 7.39
C ARG A 195 12.53 -14.99 6.60
N TYR A 196 12.13 -14.27 5.55
CA TYR A 196 13.05 -13.36 4.85
C TYR A 196 13.37 -12.16 5.75
N LEU A 197 12.35 -11.52 6.32
CA LEU A 197 12.50 -10.32 7.15
C LEU A 197 13.45 -10.52 8.34
N LYS A 198 13.47 -11.71 8.95
CA LYS A 198 14.39 -12.04 10.06
C LYS A 198 15.88 -12.00 9.69
N ASN A 199 16.20 -12.10 8.40
CA ASN A 199 17.58 -12.10 7.90
C ASN A 199 18.04 -10.75 7.35
N PHE A 200 17.19 -9.72 7.46
CA PHE A 200 17.53 -8.36 7.06
C PHE A 200 17.32 -7.41 8.25
N HIS A 201 18.33 -6.58 8.52
CA HIS A 201 18.36 -5.63 9.62
C HIS A 201 18.45 -4.21 9.09
N VAL A 202 17.78 -3.27 9.75
CA VAL A 202 17.87 -1.86 9.40
C VAL A 202 19.18 -1.29 9.97
N GLU A 203 20.00 -0.71 9.12
CA GLU A 203 21.27 -0.08 9.50
C GLU A 203 21.05 1.33 10.06
N TYR A 204 21.97 1.80 10.92
CA TYR A 204 21.89 3.15 11.46
C TYR A 204 21.87 4.21 10.35
N GLY A 205 20.93 5.15 10.41
CA GLY A 205 20.76 6.20 9.42
C GLY A 205 20.31 5.70 8.03
N GLN A 206 19.89 4.45 7.89
CA GLN A 206 19.30 3.94 6.66
C GLN A 206 18.03 4.71 6.33
N CYS A 207 17.96 5.28 5.12
CA CYS A 207 16.79 6.01 4.61
C CYS A 207 16.20 5.35 3.35
N GLY A 208 16.78 4.25 2.89
CA GLY A 208 16.29 3.47 1.75
C GLY A 208 17.00 2.13 1.62
N ALA A 209 16.66 1.38 0.59
CA ALA A 209 17.32 0.13 0.25
C ALA A 209 17.23 -0.13 -1.26
N ILE A 210 18.22 -0.82 -1.80
CA ILE A 210 18.21 -1.41 -3.14
C ILE A 210 18.02 -2.92 -2.96
N PHE A 211 17.11 -3.50 -3.75
CA PHE A 211 16.83 -4.92 -3.75
C PHE A 211 17.32 -5.54 -5.07
N ILE A 212 18.03 -6.66 -4.97
CA ILE A 212 18.45 -7.49 -6.11
C ILE A 212 17.81 -8.86 -5.87
N ILE A 213 16.95 -9.29 -6.80
CA ILE A 213 16.06 -10.46 -6.67
C ILE A 213 16.06 -11.25 -7.98
#